data_AF-A0A1I3RHC1-F1
#
_entry.id   AF-A0A1I3RHC1-F1
#
_cell.length_a   1.000
_cell.length_b   1.000
_cell.length_c   1.000
_cell.angle_alpha   90.00
_cell.angle_beta   90.00
_cell.angle_gamma   90.00
#
_symmetry.space_group_name_H-M   'P 1'
#
loop_
_entity.id
_entity.type
_entity.pdbx_description
1 polymer ?
#
loop_
_entity_poly.entity_id
_entity_poly.type
_entity_poly.pdbx_seq_one_letter_code
_entity_poly.pdbx_strand_id
1 'polypeptide(L)'
;MKQAGAPRGWRVNATAAACVACAVLVALAMPVHAWAQSDAVKELAAPAPIQLPLKPSVEFAKFPRYAGTLGKRQIVLRLGPKTDDPSGVHGEYQFADTGEVILIAGDRDNDTLEVEESNDGTHITGNWVGKFAADGSLAGDRMNVDDSDPQPFDLRPLAAGQTAPSPATAGASATAAKTGAQPVGGVSNLTTGE
;
A
#
# COMPACT_ATOMS: atom_id res chain seq x y z
N MET A 1 -14.14 -86.80 -39.00
CA MET A 1 -14.98 -87.52 -38.01
C MET A 1 -15.94 -86.52 -37.37
N LYS A 2 -17.22 -86.88 -37.19
CA LYS A 2 -18.26 -86.30 -36.27
C LYS A 2 -18.41 -84.75 -36.19
N GLN A 3 -19.51 -84.18 -36.69
CA GLN A 3 -20.72 -83.77 -35.92
C GLN A 3 -20.39 -82.72 -34.82
N ALA A 4 -20.66 -81.42 -34.95
CA ALA A 4 -21.94 -80.69 -35.11
C ALA A 4 -22.77 -80.55 -33.80
N GLY A 5 -23.36 -79.37 -33.57
CA GLY A 5 -24.42 -79.13 -32.58
C GLY A 5 -24.11 -78.15 -31.45
N ALA A 6 -24.85 -77.04 -31.41
CA ALA A 6 -25.19 -76.31 -30.17
C ALA A 6 -26.55 -76.89 -29.65
N PRO A 7 -27.38 -76.23 -28.78
CA PRO A 7 -27.19 -75.08 -27.89
C PRO A 7 -27.89 -75.28 -26.48
N ARG A 8 -28.05 -74.17 -25.72
CA ARG A 8 -29.32 -73.76 -25.03
C ARG A 8 -29.76 -74.38 -23.67
N GLY A 9 -30.04 -73.47 -22.72
CA GLY A 9 -31.14 -73.57 -21.72
C GLY A 9 -30.85 -74.33 -20.42
N TRP A 10 -31.71 -74.29 -19.39
CA TRP A 10 -32.79 -73.36 -18.98
C TRP A 10 -33.25 -73.78 -17.55
N ARG A 11 -33.76 -72.84 -16.73
CA ARG A 11 -34.81 -73.06 -15.68
C ARG A 11 -34.28 -73.74 -14.37
N VAL A 12 -34.79 -73.48 -13.16
CA VAL A 12 -35.67 -72.45 -12.52
C VAL A 12 -35.40 -72.47 -11.01
N ASN A 13 -35.89 -71.47 -10.26
CA ASN A 13 -36.72 -71.59 -9.04
C ASN A 13 -36.58 -70.30 -8.20
N ALA A 14 -37.56 -69.79 -7.46
CA ALA A 14 -39.02 -69.81 -7.55
C ALA A 14 -39.55 -68.68 -6.61
N THR A 15 -40.81 -68.24 -6.76
CA THR A 15 -41.76 -67.71 -5.72
C THR A 15 -41.22 -67.32 -4.32
N ALA A 16 -41.70 -66.32 -3.57
CA ALA A 16 -42.67 -65.21 -3.71
C ALA A 16 -42.54 -64.39 -2.37
N ALA A 17 -43.27 -63.31 -2.05
CA ALA A 17 -44.43 -62.68 -2.67
C ALA A 17 -44.41 -61.14 -2.49
N ALA A 18 -45.57 -60.52 -2.25
CA ALA A 18 -45.86 -59.10 -2.14
C ALA A 18 -46.64 -58.80 -0.84
N CYS A 19 -46.73 -57.52 -0.44
CA CYS A 19 -48.02 -56.82 -0.15
C CYS A 19 -47.84 -55.37 0.40
N VAL A 20 -48.82 -54.51 0.11
CA VAL A 20 -49.10 -53.14 0.67
C VAL A 20 -48.01 -52.07 0.41
N ALA A 21 -48.09 -51.14 -0.55
CA ALA A 21 -49.13 -50.14 -0.91
C ALA A 21 -49.18 -48.88 -0.02
N CYS A 22 -48.68 -47.74 -0.55
CA CYS A 22 -49.21 -46.39 -0.27
C CYS A 22 -48.72 -45.40 -1.34
N ALA A 23 -49.66 -44.75 -2.04
CA ALA A 23 -49.38 -43.61 -2.90
C ALA A 23 -49.79 -42.34 -2.19
N VAL A 24 -48.88 -41.38 -2.00
CA VAL A 24 -49.18 -40.06 -1.47
C VAL A 24 -48.56 -38.98 -2.36
N LEU A 25 -49.47 -38.30 -3.06
CA LEU A 25 -49.44 -36.95 -3.61
C LEU A 25 -48.12 -36.14 -3.41
N VAL A 26 -47.46 -35.84 -4.53
CA VAL A 26 -46.46 -34.76 -4.60
C VAL A 26 -47.20 -33.42 -4.70
N ALA A 27 -47.28 -32.70 -3.59
CA ALA A 27 -47.68 -31.30 -3.53
C ALA A 27 -46.96 -30.60 -2.38
N LEU A 28 -46.66 -29.30 -2.54
CA LEU A 28 -45.99 -28.40 -1.60
C LEU A 28 -44.47 -28.57 -1.43
N ALA A 29 -43.72 -27.83 -2.25
CA ALA A 29 -42.46 -27.20 -1.84
C ALA A 29 -42.47 -25.75 -2.33
N MET A 30 -42.74 -24.80 -1.43
CA MET A 30 -42.68 -23.37 -1.74
C MET A 30 -41.21 -22.91 -1.87
N PRO A 31 -40.91 -21.85 -2.64
CA PRO A 31 -39.55 -21.34 -2.79
C PRO A 31 -39.06 -20.67 -1.50
N VAL A 32 -38.27 -21.39 -0.69
CA VAL A 32 -37.60 -20.83 0.50
C VAL A 32 -36.31 -20.10 0.10
N HIS A 33 -36.43 -19.11 -0.79
CA HIS A 33 -35.33 -18.33 -1.36
C HIS A 33 -35.60 -16.83 -1.23
N ALA A 34 -35.97 -16.37 -0.04
CA ALA A 34 -36.34 -14.97 0.22
C ALA A 34 -35.44 -14.25 1.24
N TRP A 35 -34.57 -14.94 1.97
CA TRP A 35 -33.84 -14.37 3.12
C TRP A 35 -32.34 -14.12 2.89
N ALA A 36 -31.73 -14.66 1.83
CA ALA A 36 -30.31 -14.43 1.52
C ALA A 36 -30.03 -13.09 0.81
N GLN A 37 -31.02 -12.51 0.12
CA GLN A 37 -30.83 -11.28 -0.66
C GLN A 37 -30.77 -10.01 0.22
N SER A 38 -31.30 -10.08 1.45
CA SER A 38 -31.43 -8.92 2.35
C SER A 38 -30.11 -8.47 2.97
N ASP A 39 -29.13 -9.37 3.16
CA ASP A 39 -27.82 -9.00 3.73
C ASP A 39 -26.92 -8.36 2.68
N ALA A 40 -26.75 -8.97 1.51
CA ALA A 40 -25.91 -8.41 0.44
C ALA A 40 -26.38 -7.01 -0.02
N VAL A 41 -27.69 -6.75 0.00
CA VAL A 41 -28.24 -5.41 -0.31
C VAL A 41 -28.01 -4.41 0.84
N LYS A 42 -28.00 -4.86 2.10
CA LYS A 42 -27.63 -4.01 3.25
C LYS A 42 -26.15 -3.71 3.30
N GLU A 43 -25.31 -4.68 2.97
CA GLU A 43 -23.86 -4.55 2.90
C GLU A 43 -23.45 -3.58 1.79
N LEU A 44 -24.05 -3.70 0.59
CA LEU A 44 -23.85 -2.75 -0.51
C LEU A 44 -24.44 -1.34 -0.23
N ALA A 45 -25.43 -1.24 0.66
CA ALA A 45 -26.01 0.03 1.11
C ALA A 45 -25.37 0.59 2.39
N ALA A 46 -24.38 -0.10 2.97
CA ALA A 46 -23.64 0.42 4.11
C ALA A 46 -22.78 1.61 3.65
N PRO A 47 -22.73 2.73 4.40
CA PRO A 47 -21.75 3.78 4.14
C PRO A 47 -20.34 3.18 4.18
N ALA A 48 -19.49 3.57 3.24
CA ALA A 48 -18.08 3.18 3.26
C ALA A 48 -17.47 3.51 4.63
N PRO A 49 -16.67 2.61 5.24
CA PRO A 49 -16.07 2.85 6.55
C PRO A 49 -15.30 4.18 6.56
N ILE A 50 -15.59 5.02 7.56
CA ILE A 50 -14.86 6.29 7.71
C ILE A 50 -13.44 5.96 8.17
N GLN A 51 -12.48 6.08 7.27
CA GLN A 51 -11.07 6.00 7.63
C GLN A 51 -10.67 7.28 8.36
N LEU A 52 -10.19 7.14 9.60
CA LEU A 52 -9.63 8.24 10.36
C LEU A 52 -8.15 8.43 9.97
N PRO A 53 -7.67 9.67 9.79
CA PRO A 53 -6.25 9.92 9.56
C PRO A 53 -5.38 9.34 10.68
N LEU A 54 -4.26 8.73 10.30
CA LEU A 54 -3.26 8.25 11.22
C LEU A 54 -2.64 9.39 12.03
N LYS A 55 -2.11 9.06 13.21
CA LYS A 55 -1.42 10.00 14.11
C LYS A 55 0.08 9.68 14.10
N PRO A 56 0.96 10.70 14.27
CA PRO A 56 2.39 10.47 14.36
C PRO A 56 2.74 9.51 15.49
N SER A 57 3.59 8.52 15.21
CA SER A 57 4.08 7.57 16.19
C SER A 57 5.24 8.13 16.99
N VAL A 58 5.14 8.03 18.32
CA VAL A 58 6.27 8.32 19.24
C VAL A 58 7.43 7.36 19.04
N GLU A 59 7.20 6.17 18.48
CA GLU A 59 8.25 5.20 18.17
C GLU A 59 9.15 5.71 17.04
N PHE A 60 8.56 6.22 15.96
CA PHE A 60 9.28 6.69 14.78
C PHE A 60 9.88 8.09 14.98
N ALA A 61 9.50 8.79 16.05
CA ALA A 61 10.05 10.08 16.44
C ALA A 61 11.59 10.04 16.60
N LYS A 62 12.16 8.88 16.96
CA LYS A 62 13.60 8.62 17.16
C LYS A 62 14.39 8.37 15.87
N PHE A 63 13.72 8.11 14.74
CA PHE A 63 14.38 7.66 13.50
C PHE A 63 15.03 8.81 12.71
N PRO A 64 16.05 8.50 11.88
CA PRO A 64 16.57 9.41 10.86
C PRO A 64 15.44 10.06 10.06
N ARG A 65 15.58 11.37 9.86
CA ARG A 65 14.61 12.18 9.13
C ARG A 65 15.15 12.53 7.76
N TYR A 66 14.30 12.43 6.75
CA TYR A 66 14.55 12.92 5.41
C TYR A 66 13.43 13.88 5.02
N ALA A 67 13.72 14.93 4.26
CA ALA A 67 12.71 15.84 3.75
C ALA A 67 13.00 16.27 2.32
N GLY A 68 11.94 16.57 1.60
CA GLY A 68 11.97 16.91 0.19
C GLY A 68 10.62 16.65 -0.45
N THR A 69 10.60 16.29 -1.73
CA THR A 69 9.36 16.13 -2.50
C THR A 69 8.92 14.69 -2.65
N LEU A 70 7.61 14.47 -2.60
CA LEU A 70 6.89 13.35 -3.20
C LEU A 70 5.96 13.94 -4.27
N GLY A 71 6.25 13.68 -5.54
CA GLY A 71 5.65 14.37 -6.68
C GLY A 71 5.80 15.89 -6.55
N LYS A 72 4.69 16.59 -6.28
CA LYS A 72 4.65 18.05 -6.08
C LYS A 72 4.53 18.48 -4.61
N ARG A 73 4.30 17.54 -3.68
CA ARG A 73 4.07 17.83 -2.26
C ARG A 73 5.38 17.70 -1.48
N GLN A 74 5.56 18.54 -0.46
CA GLN A 74 6.68 18.39 0.48
C GLN A 74 6.31 17.35 1.53
N ILE A 75 7.24 16.44 1.85
CA ILE A 75 7.08 15.43 2.90
C ILE A 75 8.26 15.42 3.88
N VAL A 76 8.02 14.89 5.06
CA VAL A 76 9.05 14.51 6.04
C VAL A 76 8.93 13.02 6.32
N LEU A 77 9.88 12.24 5.81
CA LEU A 77 10.01 10.81 6.08
C LEU A 77 10.81 10.58 7.36
N ARG A 78 10.38 9.61 8.16
CA ARG A 78 11.08 9.02 9.31
C ARG A 78 11.23 7.53 9.01
N LEU A 79 12.45 7.06 8.80
CA LEU A 79 12.69 5.66 8.40
C LEU A 79 13.86 5.09 9.22
N GLY A 80 13.64 3.93 9.83
CA GLY A 80 14.63 3.20 10.63
C GLY A 80 14.55 1.69 10.40
N PRO A 81 15.51 0.92 10.93
CA PRO A 81 15.49 -0.54 10.86
C PRO A 81 14.39 -1.12 11.75
N LYS A 82 13.78 -2.22 11.31
CA LYS A 82 12.97 -3.09 12.18
C LYS A 82 13.87 -3.75 13.24
N THR A 83 13.29 -4.16 14.36
CA THR A 83 14.05 -4.74 15.49
C THR A 83 14.30 -6.25 15.37
N ASP A 84 13.49 -6.91 14.54
CA ASP A 84 13.32 -8.35 14.41
C ASP A 84 13.77 -8.88 13.03
N ASP A 85 14.08 -7.97 12.11
CA ASP A 85 14.41 -8.23 10.71
C ASP A 85 15.60 -7.32 10.30
N PRO A 86 16.78 -7.89 9.97
CA PRO A 86 17.98 -7.12 9.65
C PRO A 86 17.97 -6.36 8.31
N SER A 87 17.18 -6.79 7.32
CA SER A 87 16.96 -6.02 6.07
C SER A 87 15.75 -5.10 6.17
N GLY A 88 14.82 -5.46 7.04
CA GLY A 88 13.59 -4.73 7.28
C GLY A 88 13.77 -3.28 7.71
N VAL A 89 13.01 -2.39 7.07
CA VAL A 89 12.85 -0.99 7.48
C VAL A 89 11.38 -0.65 7.70
N HIS A 90 11.13 0.33 8.56
CA HIS A 90 9.79 0.84 8.85
C HIS A 90 9.80 2.29 9.34
N GLY A 91 8.63 2.93 9.27
CA GLY A 91 8.37 4.22 9.88
C GLY A 91 7.13 4.90 9.32
N GLU A 92 7.22 6.21 9.13
CA GLU A 92 6.12 7.05 8.64
C GLU A 92 6.67 8.20 7.79
N TYR A 93 5.87 8.72 6.86
CA TYR A 93 6.06 10.08 6.35
C TYR A 93 4.86 10.96 6.66
N GLN A 94 5.12 12.27 6.74
CA GLN A 94 4.10 13.29 6.98
C GLN A 94 4.11 14.29 5.84
N PHE A 95 2.94 14.59 5.28
CA PHE A 95 2.80 15.69 4.32
C PHE A 95 2.92 17.04 5.04
N ALA A 96 3.81 17.91 4.55
CA ALA A 96 4.14 19.17 5.23
C ALA A 96 3.07 20.27 5.11
N ASP A 97 2.07 20.08 4.23
CA ASP A 97 0.94 20.98 4.02
C ASP A 97 -0.28 20.63 4.91
N THR A 98 -0.60 19.35 5.08
CA THR A 98 -1.77 18.87 5.83
C THR A 98 -1.43 18.25 7.20
N GLY A 99 -0.19 17.82 7.42
CA GLY A 99 0.18 17.01 8.58
C GLY A 99 -0.34 15.56 8.52
N GLU A 100 -0.90 15.15 7.39
CA GLU A 100 -1.38 13.80 7.12
C GLU A 100 -0.22 12.79 7.22
N VAL A 101 -0.43 11.73 8.01
CA VAL A 101 0.56 10.70 8.30
C VAL A 101 0.26 9.45 7.49
N ILE A 102 1.29 8.88 6.89
CA ILE A 102 1.24 7.65 6.10
C ILE A 102 2.33 6.72 6.62
N LEU A 103 1.99 5.46 6.87
CA LEU A 103 2.94 4.41 7.29
C LEU A 103 3.70 3.86 6.10
N ILE A 104 4.94 3.45 6.34
CA ILE A 104 5.83 2.91 5.31
C ILE A 104 6.69 1.78 5.89
N ALA A 105 6.75 0.63 5.23
CA ALA A 105 7.51 -0.52 5.69
C ALA A 105 7.91 -1.45 4.53
N GLY A 106 9.02 -2.17 4.68
CA GLY A 106 9.52 -3.10 3.68
C GLY A 106 10.97 -3.44 3.96
N ASP A 107 11.81 -3.41 2.94
CA ASP A 107 13.20 -3.85 2.97
C ASP A 107 14.17 -2.81 2.40
N ARG A 108 15.41 -2.88 2.88
CA ARG A 108 16.56 -2.18 2.31
C ARG A 108 17.69 -3.19 2.07
N ASP A 109 18.01 -3.41 0.80
CA ASP A 109 19.25 -4.11 0.41
C ASP A 109 20.27 -3.12 -0.14
N ASN A 110 21.44 -3.05 0.51
CA ASN A 110 22.54 -2.14 0.15
C ASN A 110 22.11 -0.65 0.01
N ASP A 111 22.11 -0.15 -1.22
CA ASP A 111 21.68 1.18 -1.62
C ASP A 111 20.20 1.24 -1.99
N THR A 112 19.53 0.11 -2.20
CA THR A 112 18.18 0.03 -2.76
C THR A 112 17.14 -0.10 -1.64
N LEU A 113 16.00 0.56 -1.84
CA LEU A 113 14.86 0.61 -0.93
C LEU A 113 13.62 0.13 -1.67
N GLU A 114 12.93 -0.86 -1.12
CA GLU A 114 11.65 -1.39 -1.62
C GLU A 114 10.67 -1.45 -0.45
N VAL A 115 9.66 -0.57 -0.45
CA VAL A 115 8.74 -0.42 0.69
C VAL A 115 7.30 -0.17 0.25
N GLU A 116 6.36 -0.67 1.05
CA GLU A 116 4.92 -0.52 0.89
C GLU A 116 4.41 0.64 1.74
N GLU A 117 3.37 1.31 1.24
CA GLU A 117 2.71 2.48 1.82
C GLU A 117 1.34 2.09 2.41
N SER A 118 0.96 2.64 3.56
CA SER A 118 -0.40 2.46 4.11
C SER A 118 -0.93 3.72 4.79
N ASN A 119 -2.13 4.15 4.40
CA ASN A 119 -2.83 5.30 4.98
C ASN A 119 -3.71 4.95 6.21
N ASP A 120 -3.91 3.66 6.52
CA ASP A 120 -4.72 3.19 7.65
C ASP A 120 -4.03 2.13 8.54
N GLY A 121 -2.85 1.65 8.14
CA GLY A 121 -2.07 0.63 8.85
C GLY A 121 -2.53 -0.81 8.62
N THR A 122 -3.46 -1.04 7.68
CA THR A 122 -4.07 -2.35 7.39
C THR A 122 -4.14 -2.68 5.89
N HIS A 123 -4.22 -1.69 5.02
CA HIS A 123 -4.23 -1.86 3.56
C HIS A 123 -3.03 -1.16 2.92
N ILE A 124 -2.44 -1.82 1.91
CA ILE A 124 -1.37 -1.23 1.09
C ILE A 124 -2.02 -0.27 0.08
N THR A 125 -1.52 0.97 0.00
CA THR A 125 -2.03 2.04 -0.88
C THR A 125 -1.05 2.48 -1.96
N GLY A 126 0.19 2.00 -1.91
CA GLY A 126 1.22 2.28 -2.90
C GLY A 126 2.52 1.54 -2.63
N ASN A 127 3.35 1.50 -3.67
CA ASN A 127 4.66 0.82 -3.70
C ASN A 127 5.73 1.89 -3.89
N TRP A 128 6.86 1.81 -3.19
CA TRP A 128 8.00 2.73 -3.35
C TRP A 128 9.24 1.95 -3.73
N VAL A 129 9.91 2.38 -4.80
CA VAL A 129 11.24 1.87 -5.18
C VAL A 129 12.20 3.03 -5.28
N GLY A 130 13.33 2.97 -4.58
CA GLY A 130 14.32 4.05 -4.57
C GLY A 130 15.73 3.62 -4.23
N LYS A 131 16.64 4.59 -4.26
CA LYS A 131 18.05 4.41 -3.96
C LYS A 131 18.59 5.49 -3.04
N PHE A 132 19.43 5.07 -2.10
CA PHE A 132 20.28 5.89 -1.26
C PHE A 132 21.57 6.23 -2.01
N ALA A 133 21.82 7.51 -2.25
CA ALA A 133 23.11 7.98 -2.76
C ALA A 133 24.16 8.08 -1.63
N ALA A 134 25.43 8.26 -2.01
CA ALA A 134 26.55 8.32 -1.08
C ALA A 134 26.52 9.53 -0.11
N ASP A 135 25.74 10.57 -0.40
CA ASP A 135 25.47 11.70 0.49
C ASP A 135 24.31 11.43 1.49
N GLY A 136 23.73 10.23 1.44
CA GLY A 136 22.57 9.83 2.24
C GLY A 136 21.22 10.30 1.68
N SER A 137 21.18 10.99 0.53
CA SER A 137 19.91 11.31 -0.13
C SER A 137 19.21 10.06 -0.64
N LEU A 138 17.88 10.09 -0.64
CA LEU A 138 17.00 8.99 -1.03
C LEU A 138 16.08 9.48 -2.15
N ALA A 139 16.19 8.89 -3.34
CA ALA A 139 15.40 9.27 -4.52
C ALA A 139 14.89 8.04 -5.27
N GLY A 140 13.76 8.18 -5.98
CA GLY A 140 13.06 7.06 -6.61
C GLY A 140 11.64 7.44 -7.02
N ASP A 141 10.77 6.44 -7.17
CA ASP A 141 9.37 6.60 -7.55
C ASP A 141 8.43 5.89 -6.56
N ARG A 142 7.29 6.52 -6.29
CA ARG A 142 6.13 5.95 -5.59
C ARG A 142 5.04 5.68 -6.62
N MET A 143 4.54 4.46 -6.68
CA MET A 143 3.45 4.02 -7.55
C MET A 143 2.21 3.64 -6.73
N ASN A 144 1.08 3.46 -7.41
CA ASN A 144 -0.05 2.70 -6.88
C ASN A 144 0.30 1.20 -6.81
N VAL A 145 -0.56 0.41 -6.16
CA VAL A 145 -0.37 -1.05 -5.97
C VAL A 145 -0.34 -1.84 -7.29
N ASP A 146 -0.93 -1.31 -8.35
CA ASP A 146 -0.90 -1.85 -9.71
C ASP A 146 0.23 -1.27 -10.59
N ASP A 147 1.26 -0.70 -9.94
CA ASP A 147 2.40 0.00 -10.52
C ASP A 147 2.04 1.21 -11.41
N SER A 148 0.79 1.69 -11.35
CA SER A 148 0.34 2.89 -12.06
C SER A 148 0.69 4.19 -11.32
N ASP A 149 0.57 5.33 -12.02
CA ASP A 149 0.84 6.70 -11.51
C ASP A 149 2.19 6.84 -10.75
N PRO A 150 3.34 6.63 -11.41
CA PRO A 150 4.65 6.85 -10.80
C PRO A 150 4.85 8.34 -10.45
N GLN A 151 5.07 8.61 -9.17
CA GLN A 151 5.34 9.92 -8.61
C GLN A 151 6.78 9.96 -8.09
N PRO A 152 7.67 10.79 -8.68
CA PRO A 152 9.06 10.82 -8.28
C PRO A 152 9.24 11.47 -6.91
N PHE A 153 10.23 10.99 -6.14
CA PHE A 153 10.66 11.61 -4.88
C PHE A 153 12.17 11.89 -4.87
N ASP A 154 12.55 12.96 -4.16
CA ASP A 154 13.93 13.29 -3.78
C ASP A 154 13.89 13.81 -2.34
N LEU A 155 14.57 13.09 -1.45
CA LEU A 155 14.55 13.32 -0.01
C LEU A 155 15.99 13.46 0.50
N ARG A 156 16.27 14.53 1.24
CA ARG A 156 17.60 14.82 1.80
C ARG A 156 17.60 14.59 3.31
N PRO A 157 18.68 14.03 3.91
CA PRO A 157 18.80 13.91 5.36
C PRO A 157 18.63 15.26 6.06
N LEU A 158 17.80 15.30 7.11
CA LEU A 158 17.70 16.43 8.02
C LEU A 158 18.54 16.17 9.26
N ALA A 159 19.40 17.13 9.62
CA ALA A 159 20.15 17.03 10.87
C ALA A 159 19.22 17.13 12.10
N ALA A 160 19.64 16.54 13.22
CA ALA A 160 18.91 16.63 14.47
C ALA A 160 18.65 18.10 14.85
N GLY A 161 17.40 18.42 15.20
CA GLY A 161 16.98 19.79 15.51
C GLY A 161 16.63 20.69 14.31
N GLN A 162 16.89 20.27 13.05
CA GLN A 162 16.45 21.04 11.88
C GLN A 162 14.94 20.88 11.64
N THR A 163 14.24 22.00 11.45
CA THR A 163 12.86 22.01 10.92
C THR A 163 12.89 21.66 9.44
N ALA A 164 11.89 20.92 8.96
CA ALA A 164 11.78 20.64 7.53
C ALA A 164 11.48 21.92 6.73
N PRO A 165 11.97 22.04 5.48
CA PRO A 165 11.60 23.16 4.61
C PRO A 165 10.08 23.21 4.40
N SER A 166 9.47 24.37 4.67
CA SER A 166 8.07 24.60 4.28
C SER A 166 7.99 24.80 2.76
N PRO A 167 6.87 24.44 2.08
CA PRO A 167 6.66 24.74 0.67
C PRO A 167 6.93 26.21 0.29
N ALA A 168 6.62 27.15 1.21
CA ALA A 168 6.88 28.58 1.04
C ALA A 168 8.38 28.94 0.99
N THR A 169 9.25 28.11 1.58
CA THR A 169 10.71 28.33 1.64
C THR A 169 11.45 27.58 0.53
N ALA A 170 10.92 26.45 0.06
CA ALA A 170 11.54 25.65 -1.01
C ALA A 170 11.71 26.43 -2.33
N GLY A 171 10.78 27.35 -2.64
CA GLY A 171 10.89 28.24 -3.81
C GLY A 171 12.07 29.23 -3.77
N ALA A 172 12.57 29.57 -2.57
CA ALA A 172 13.73 30.45 -2.43
C ALA A 172 15.04 29.70 -2.75
N SER A 173 15.18 28.46 -2.26
CA SER A 173 16.40 27.66 -2.47
C SER A 173 16.57 27.20 -3.93
N ALA A 174 15.48 26.93 -4.65
CA ALA A 174 15.53 26.53 -6.06
C ALA A 174 16.10 27.61 -7.00
N THR A 175 16.06 28.89 -6.59
CA THR A 175 16.56 30.02 -7.40
C THR A 175 18.06 30.30 -7.19
N ALA A 176 18.64 29.80 -6.08
CA ALA A 176 20.07 30.03 -5.77
C ALA A 176 21.04 29.17 -6.60
N ALA A 177 20.57 28.08 -7.23
CA ALA A 177 21.42 27.12 -7.95
C ALA A 177 21.74 27.50 -9.41
N LYS A 178 21.32 28.68 -9.89
CA LYS A 178 21.63 29.17 -11.25
C LYS A 178 21.96 30.67 -11.30
N THR A 179 23.07 31.09 -10.70
CA THR A 179 23.89 32.21 -11.20
C THR A 179 25.31 32.06 -10.67
N GLY A 180 26.17 31.40 -11.44
CA GLY A 180 27.62 31.47 -11.25
C GLY A 180 28.17 32.78 -11.80
N ALA A 181 28.08 33.85 -11.02
CA ALA A 181 28.72 35.13 -11.33
C ALA A 181 29.39 35.70 -10.07
N GLN A 182 30.72 35.64 -10.05
CA GLN A 182 31.56 36.26 -9.01
C GLN A 182 31.50 37.79 -9.11
N PRO A 183 31.34 38.52 -7.99
CA PRO A 183 31.82 39.88 -7.87
C PRO A 183 33.08 39.93 -6.99
N VAL A 184 34.24 40.09 -7.62
CA VAL A 184 35.45 40.52 -6.92
C VAL A 184 35.43 42.04 -6.75
N GLY A 185 35.70 42.51 -5.52
CA GLY A 185 36.16 43.88 -5.22
C GLY A 185 35.30 45.06 -5.67
N GLY A 186 34.42 45.54 -4.79
CA GLY A 186 33.69 46.80 -4.99
C GLY A 186 33.39 47.51 -3.66
N VAL A 187 34.27 48.42 -3.25
CA VAL A 187 34.05 49.30 -2.08
C VAL A 187 32.95 50.32 -2.37
N SER A 188 31.91 50.37 -1.52
CA SER A 188 31.07 51.56 -1.27
C SER A 188 30.04 51.29 -0.17
N ASN A 189 30.29 51.77 1.05
CA ASN A 189 29.34 52.68 1.71
C ASN A 189 30.01 53.42 2.89
N LEU A 190 30.49 54.64 2.63
CA LEU A 190 30.76 55.64 3.66
C LEU A 190 29.90 56.86 3.32
N THR A 191 28.71 56.93 3.93
CA THR A 191 27.87 58.13 3.92
C THR A 191 28.07 58.90 5.21
N THR A 192 28.50 60.15 5.07
CA THR A 192 28.74 61.13 6.12
C THR A 192 27.48 61.41 6.96
N GLY A 193 27.66 61.55 8.28
CA GLY A 193 26.74 62.22 9.18
C GLY A 193 27.56 63.05 10.17
N GLU A 194 27.39 64.37 10.08
CA GLU A 194 27.90 65.46 10.95
C GLU A 194 29.33 65.40 11.53
#